data_AF-A0A4U0F198-F1
#
_entry.id   AF-A0A4U0F198-F1
#
_cell.length_a   1.000
_cell.length_b   1.000
_cell.length_c   1.000
_cell.angle_alpha   90.00
_cell.angle_beta   90.00
_cell.angle_gamma   90.00
#
_symmetry.space_group_name_H-M   'P 1'
#
loop_
_entity.id
_entity.type
_entity.pdbx_description
1 polymer ?
#
loop_
_entity_poly.entity_id
_entity_poly.type
_entity_poly.pdbx_seq_one_letter_code
_entity_poly.pdbx_strand_id
1 'polypeptide(L)'
;MIRHISLSKQVKNYYLLKPYFLKQMIKMFKFYFILTLTFLFYCKVSSQNKIIFSRSPGRINTGKTLDLMIFDTKTMETKLLLKGSINRRGEYGAITSPDNLKIIFNTYRFSGWKLGIGDFDGKNISNIKKLTNRKNYEYCAQYSPDGSKIAYVEYDWSVRESDIYIADKNGKNGKYFFKTGISDQNIDWTRDSESIVFTLKKNKSLSIYIKSLNGGKAKKIVSHLANDFAPSTSKLEDKIAFLSDKEGKIHLFVVNTDGSNLKNLTPTLESSDGDENGIWPYKTSWSPDGKKIVFNVIINGDLEIFIVNSDGTELTQITNNNDTDMTPYWLN
;
A
#
# COMPACT_ATOMS: atom_id res chain seq x y z
N MET A 1 49.66 -77.51 19.84
CA MET A 1 48.58 -77.39 18.83
C MET A 1 47.51 -76.48 19.43
N ILE A 2 47.53 -75.17 19.19
CA ILE A 2 46.96 -74.47 18.01
C ILE A 2 45.51 -74.88 17.75
N ARG A 3 44.54 -73.99 18.00
CA ARG A 3 43.88 -73.22 16.93
C ARG A 3 43.18 -71.96 17.44
N HIS A 4 43.52 -70.88 16.77
CA HIS A 4 42.96 -69.53 16.85
C HIS A 4 41.52 -69.48 16.36
N ILE A 5 40.70 -68.62 16.98
CA ILE A 5 39.59 -67.95 16.31
C ILE A 5 39.89 -66.44 16.36
N SER A 6 40.00 -65.87 15.16
CA SER A 6 40.26 -64.45 14.88
C SER A 6 38.93 -63.69 14.84
N LEU A 7 38.79 -62.66 15.67
CA LEU A 7 37.75 -61.63 15.50
C LEU A 7 38.34 -60.44 14.74
N SER A 8 37.71 -60.11 13.62
CA SER A 8 38.18 -59.17 12.61
C SER A 8 38.21 -57.72 13.09
N LYS A 9 39.15 -56.96 12.52
CA LYS A 9 39.49 -55.55 12.78
C LYS A 9 38.39 -54.51 12.48
N GLN A 10 37.14 -54.91 12.25
CA GLN A 10 36.08 -54.03 11.74
C GLN A 10 35.14 -53.42 12.80
N VAL A 11 35.24 -53.82 14.08
CA VAL A 11 34.26 -53.37 15.12
C VAL A 11 34.74 -52.16 15.94
N LYS A 12 36.02 -51.74 15.87
CA LYS A 12 36.55 -50.66 16.72
C LYS A 12 36.31 -49.22 16.22
N ASN A 13 35.89 -49.01 14.97
CA ASN A 13 35.70 -47.64 14.43
C ASN A 13 34.27 -47.08 14.57
N TYR A 14 33.30 -47.87 15.04
CA TYR A 14 31.91 -47.41 15.14
C TYR A 14 31.57 -46.60 16.40
N TYR A 15 32.42 -46.61 17.44
CA TYR A 15 32.13 -45.94 18.71
C TYR A 15 32.73 -44.53 18.86
N LEU A 16 33.67 -44.12 18.00
CA LEU A 16 34.30 -42.80 18.07
C LEU A 16 33.60 -41.72 17.22
N LEU A 17 32.72 -42.11 16.29
CA LEU A 17 32.02 -41.17 15.41
C LEU A 17 30.74 -40.58 16.04
N LYS A 18 30.12 -41.25 17.02
CA LYS A 18 28.86 -40.79 17.65
C LYS A 18 28.97 -39.44 18.35
N PRO A 19 29.96 -39.15 19.22
CA PRO A 19 29.98 -37.87 19.93
C PRO A 19 30.34 -36.67 19.03
N TYR A 20 31.11 -36.89 17.96
CA TYR A 20 31.47 -35.84 17.00
C TYR A 20 30.30 -35.46 16.10
N PHE A 21 29.58 -36.45 15.56
CA PHE A 21 28.35 -36.22 14.79
C PHE A 21 27.25 -35.62 15.66
N LEU A 22 27.11 -36.05 16.91
CA LEU A 22 26.13 -35.45 17.83
C LEU A 22 26.47 -33.99 18.17
N LYS A 23 27.75 -33.64 18.35
CA LYS A 23 28.18 -32.24 18.52
C LYS A 23 27.95 -31.39 17.27
N GLN A 24 28.20 -31.92 16.07
CA GLN A 24 27.91 -31.20 14.83
C GLN A 24 26.40 -31.03 14.62
N MET A 25 25.60 -32.08 14.87
CA MET A 25 24.14 -31.99 14.83
C MET A 25 23.61 -30.99 15.85
N ILE A 26 24.12 -30.96 17.09
CA ILE A 26 23.71 -29.96 18.10
C ILE A 26 24.15 -28.55 17.69
N LYS A 27 25.32 -28.37 17.05
CA LYS A 27 25.71 -27.07 16.47
C LYS A 27 24.79 -26.67 15.33
N MET A 28 24.42 -27.60 14.46
CA MET A 28 23.52 -27.38 13.33
C MET A 28 22.10 -27.09 13.81
N PHE A 29 21.61 -27.81 14.83
CA PHE A 29 20.34 -27.54 15.49
C PHE A 29 20.36 -26.25 16.28
N LYS A 30 21.46 -25.87 16.95
CA LYS A 30 21.58 -24.53 17.57
C LYS A 30 21.61 -23.43 16.51
N PHE A 31 22.27 -23.66 15.37
CA PHE A 31 22.32 -22.70 14.28
C PHE A 31 20.94 -22.56 13.62
N TYR A 32 20.23 -23.68 13.36
CA TYR A 32 18.86 -23.68 12.88
C TYR A 32 17.87 -23.15 13.91
N PHE A 33 18.06 -23.41 15.21
CA PHE A 33 17.21 -22.91 16.29
C PHE A 33 17.43 -21.41 16.52
N ILE A 34 18.66 -20.90 16.31
CA ILE A 34 18.96 -19.47 16.30
C ILE A 34 18.44 -18.83 15.01
N LEU A 35 18.48 -19.51 13.85
CA LEU A 35 17.88 -19.04 12.60
C LEU A 35 16.34 -19.00 12.71
N THR A 36 15.73 -20.01 13.32
CA THR A 36 14.28 -20.04 13.56
C THR A 36 13.88 -19.11 14.70
N LEU A 37 14.70 -18.87 15.73
CA LEU A 37 14.44 -17.80 16.71
C LEU A 37 14.65 -16.40 16.14
N THR A 38 15.55 -16.21 15.17
CA THR A 38 15.69 -14.93 14.47
C THR A 38 14.60 -14.74 13.41
N PHE A 39 14.00 -15.82 12.90
CA PHE A 39 12.75 -15.78 12.13
C PHE A 39 11.48 -15.65 13.01
N LEU A 40 11.53 -16.15 14.25
CA LEU A 40 10.47 -16.05 15.27
C LEU A 40 10.60 -14.80 16.17
N PHE A 41 11.69 -14.04 16.06
CA PHE A 41 11.62 -12.59 16.12
C PHE A 41 10.87 -12.13 14.86
N TYR A 42 9.60 -12.51 14.81
CA TYR A 42 8.54 -11.71 14.24
C TYR A 42 8.96 -10.27 14.48
N CYS A 43 9.31 -9.55 13.40
CA CYS A 43 8.96 -8.15 13.35
C CYS A 43 7.49 -8.14 13.75
N LYS A 44 7.23 -7.86 15.02
CA LYS A 44 5.94 -7.35 15.45
C LYS A 44 5.83 -6.14 14.55
N VAL A 45 5.06 -6.26 13.48
CA VAL A 45 4.69 -5.14 12.63
C VAL A 45 3.87 -4.27 13.56
N SER A 46 4.58 -3.47 14.35
CA SER A 46 4.01 -2.54 15.29
C SER A 46 3.49 -1.45 14.39
N SER A 47 2.18 -1.41 14.19
CA SER A 47 1.52 -0.34 13.47
C SER A 47 2.10 0.99 13.94
N GLN A 48 2.73 1.70 13.02
CA GLN A 48 3.08 3.09 13.26
C GLN A 48 1.76 3.81 13.52
N ASN A 49 1.70 4.58 14.60
CA ASN A 49 0.48 5.28 15.00
C ASN A 49 0.32 6.55 14.18
N LYS A 50 0.60 6.49 12.89
CA LYS A 50 0.76 7.65 12.03
C LYS A 50 0.06 7.45 10.71
N ILE A 51 -0.54 8.52 10.23
CA ILE A 51 -1.21 8.61 8.94
C ILE A 51 -0.65 9.84 8.23
N ILE A 52 -0.18 9.67 7.00
CA ILE A 52 0.16 10.79 6.11
C ILE A 52 -1.05 11.06 5.22
N PHE A 53 -1.35 12.33 4.99
CA PHE A 53 -2.41 12.74 4.08
C PHE A 53 -2.06 14.08 3.45
N SER A 54 -2.90 14.55 2.54
CA SER A 54 -2.72 15.82 1.85
C SER A 54 -3.83 16.77 2.25
N ARG A 55 -3.49 18.01 2.56
CA ARG A 55 -4.44 19.06 2.96
C ARG A 55 -4.42 20.21 1.96
N SER A 56 -5.62 20.67 1.59
CA SER A 56 -5.82 21.86 0.77
C SER A 56 -6.64 22.89 1.55
N PRO A 57 -6.17 24.13 1.75
CA PRO A 57 -6.98 25.15 2.40
C PRO A 57 -8.28 25.44 1.63
N GLY A 58 -9.44 25.36 2.28
CA GLY A 58 -10.74 25.46 1.58
C GLY A 58 -11.09 24.22 0.75
N ARG A 59 -12.12 24.34 -0.10
CA ARG A 59 -12.64 23.21 -0.91
C ARG A 59 -11.63 22.71 -1.94
N ILE A 60 -11.81 21.45 -2.38
CA ILE A 60 -11.06 20.83 -3.47
C ILE A 60 -10.92 21.81 -4.66
N ASN A 61 -9.70 22.01 -5.16
CA ASN A 61 -9.34 22.91 -6.27
C ASN A 61 -9.60 24.42 -6.07
N THR A 62 -10.20 24.84 -4.96
CA THR A 62 -10.28 26.26 -4.56
C THR A 62 -9.07 26.70 -3.74
N GLY A 63 -8.37 25.74 -3.15
CA GLY A 63 -7.27 25.97 -2.24
C GLY A 63 -5.97 26.43 -2.87
N LYS A 64 -5.12 26.99 -2.01
CA LYS A 64 -3.84 27.57 -2.40
C LYS A 64 -2.79 26.52 -2.70
N THR A 65 -2.69 25.43 -1.96
CA THR A 65 -1.68 24.37 -2.19
C THR A 65 -2.17 23.02 -1.70
N LEU A 66 -1.56 21.93 -2.14
CA LEU A 66 -1.68 20.61 -1.48
C LEU A 66 -0.46 20.39 -0.59
N ASP A 67 -0.64 20.46 0.73
CA ASP A 67 0.41 20.23 1.72
C ASP A 67 0.39 18.78 2.21
N LEU A 68 1.55 18.15 2.39
CA LEU A 68 1.60 16.87 3.10
C LEU A 68 1.56 17.11 4.60
N MET A 69 0.64 16.41 5.26
CA MET A 69 0.43 16.43 6.70
C MET A 69 0.73 15.06 7.27
N ILE A 70 1.05 15.01 8.56
CA ILE A 70 1.17 13.76 9.32
C ILE A 70 0.34 13.86 10.61
N PHE A 71 -0.54 12.90 10.80
CA PHE A 71 -1.39 12.75 11.98
C PHE A 71 -0.87 11.61 12.85
N ASP A 72 -0.77 11.82 14.16
CA ASP A 72 -0.42 10.78 15.13
C ASP A 72 -1.68 10.31 15.88
N THR A 73 -2.06 9.04 15.71
CA THR A 73 -3.28 8.46 16.27
C THR A 73 -3.21 8.24 17.79
N LYS A 74 -2.04 8.41 18.43
CA LYS A 74 -1.90 8.34 19.89
C LYS A 74 -2.06 9.71 20.54
N THR A 75 -1.42 10.73 19.96
CA THR A 75 -1.47 12.09 20.52
C THR A 75 -2.62 12.91 19.95
N MET A 76 -3.26 12.44 18.87
CA MET A 76 -4.27 13.15 18.10
C MET A 76 -3.75 14.48 17.53
N GLU A 77 -2.44 14.60 17.32
CA GLU A 77 -1.80 15.80 16.77
C GLU A 77 -1.62 15.68 15.25
N THR A 78 -1.89 16.77 14.54
CA THR A 78 -1.55 16.93 13.12
C THR A 78 -0.38 17.89 12.98
N LYS A 79 0.61 17.53 12.16
CA LYS A 79 1.79 18.38 11.85
C LYS A 79 1.99 18.50 10.36
N LEU A 80 2.49 19.66 9.91
CA LEU A 80 2.93 19.85 8.54
C LEU A 80 4.20 19.03 8.29
N LEU A 81 4.19 18.17 7.27
CA LEU A 81 5.32 17.35 6.86
C LEU A 81 6.08 17.98 5.69
N LEU A 82 5.36 18.49 4.69
CA LEU A 82 5.95 19.16 3.54
C LEU A 82 4.97 20.18 2.96
N LYS A 83 5.41 21.43 2.86
CA LYS A 83 4.60 22.50 2.28
C LYS A 83 4.48 22.33 0.75
N GLY A 84 3.26 22.54 0.29
CA GLY A 84 2.87 22.91 -1.06
C GLY A 84 3.92 23.64 -1.87
N SER A 85 4.34 23.10 -3.00
CA SER A 85 5.32 23.77 -3.87
C SER A 85 4.74 24.85 -4.81
N ILE A 86 3.49 24.71 -5.28
CA ILE A 86 2.92 25.56 -6.35
C ILE A 86 1.45 25.86 -6.06
N ASN A 87 0.99 27.08 -6.36
CA ASN A 87 -0.41 27.44 -6.15
C ASN A 87 -1.38 26.52 -6.94
N ARG A 88 -2.45 26.03 -6.31
CA ARG A 88 -3.45 25.06 -6.84
C ARG A 88 -2.90 23.71 -7.29
N ARG A 89 -1.64 23.45 -7.02
CA ARG A 89 -0.96 22.17 -7.25
C ARG A 89 -0.22 21.85 -5.95
N GLY A 90 0.49 20.75 -5.90
CA GLY A 90 1.28 20.45 -4.71
C GLY A 90 1.60 18.99 -4.59
N GLU A 91 1.62 18.54 -3.35
CA GLU A 91 2.08 17.24 -2.95
C GLU A 91 0.90 16.42 -2.46
N TYR A 92 0.69 15.25 -3.07
CA TYR A 92 -0.36 14.35 -2.61
C TYR A 92 -0.06 12.88 -2.79
N GLY A 93 -0.96 12.02 -2.30
CA GLY A 93 -0.88 10.58 -2.54
C GLY A 93 0.36 9.93 -1.92
N ALA A 94 0.95 10.54 -0.89
CA ALA A 94 2.20 10.11 -0.32
C ALA A 94 2.13 8.69 0.26
N ILE A 95 3.24 7.96 0.16
CA ILE A 95 3.43 6.61 0.68
C ILE A 95 4.88 6.40 1.13
N THR A 96 5.12 5.43 2.01
CA THR A 96 6.49 5.09 2.45
C THR A 96 6.97 3.77 1.87
N SER A 97 8.29 3.61 1.80
CA SER A 97 8.88 2.28 1.59
C SER A 97 8.54 1.34 2.75
N PRO A 98 8.58 0.01 2.56
CA PRO A 98 8.28 -0.94 3.64
C PRO A 98 9.18 -0.79 4.88
N ASP A 99 10.39 -0.26 4.71
CA ASP A 99 11.33 0.06 5.80
C ASP A 99 11.13 1.48 6.41
N ASN A 100 10.18 2.26 5.89
CA ASN A 100 9.92 3.67 6.22
C ASN A 100 11.10 4.63 6.07
N LEU A 101 12.14 4.27 5.31
CA LEU A 101 13.30 5.15 5.11
C LEU A 101 13.13 6.10 3.92
N LYS A 102 12.17 5.82 3.04
CA LYS A 102 11.82 6.63 1.87
C LYS A 102 10.35 6.98 1.89
N ILE A 103 10.04 8.14 1.30
CA ILE A 103 8.67 8.56 1.01
C ILE A 103 8.56 8.90 -0.48
N ILE A 104 7.52 8.41 -1.15
CA ILE A 104 7.15 8.77 -2.51
C ILE A 104 5.87 9.60 -2.45
N PHE A 105 5.74 10.60 -3.31
CA PHE A 105 4.52 11.39 -3.42
C PHE A 105 4.37 11.97 -4.83
N ASN A 106 3.13 12.24 -5.21
CA ASN A 106 2.80 12.99 -6.41
C ASN A 106 3.22 14.45 -6.21
N THR A 107 3.89 15.06 -7.19
CA THR A 107 4.39 16.43 -7.06
C THR A 107 4.47 17.17 -8.40
N TYR A 108 4.35 18.49 -8.34
CA TYR A 108 4.56 19.39 -9.47
C TYR A 108 5.91 20.13 -9.43
N ARG A 109 6.77 19.83 -8.42
CA ARG A 109 8.10 20.46 -8.23
C ARG A 109 9.01 20.35 -9.44
N PHE A 110 8.79 19.37 -10.30
CA PHE A 110 9.66 19.03 -11.42
C PHE A 110 9.08 19.36 -12.79
N SER A 111 8.09 20.25 -12.82
CA SER A 111 7.30 20.61 -14.01
C SER A 111 6.48 19.45 -14.58
N GLY A 112 5.15 19.58 -14.51
CA GLY A 112 4.23 18.49 -14.79
C GLY A 112 4.07 17.56 -13.59
N TRP A 113 3.03 16.73 -13.61
CA TRP A 113 2.79 15.75 -12.55
C TRP A 113 3.83 14.62 -12.62
N LYS A 114 4.64 14.49 -11.58
CA LYS A 114 5.71 13.50 -11.46
C LYS A 114 5.68 12.82 -10.10
N LEU A 115 6.42 11.72 -10.00
CA LEU A 115 6.70 11.07 -8.73
C LEU A 115 7.98 11.64 -8.12
N GLY A 116 7.86 12.26 -6.95
CA GLY A 116 8.98 12.65 -6.10
C GLY A 116 9.33 11.53 -5.13
N ILE A 117 10.61 11.40 -4.80
CA ILE A 117 11.12 10.54 -3.72
C ILE A 117 12.04 11.35 -2.82
N GLY A 118 11.91 11.16 -1.50
CA GLY A 118 12.78 11.76 -0.48
C GLY A 118 13.18 10.77 0.60
N ASP A 119 14.19 11.15 1.38
CA ASP A 119 14.58 10.47 2.61
C ASP A 119 13.58 10.84 3.70
N PHE A 120 13.10 9.85 4.45
CA PHE A 120 12.08 10.01 5.48
C PHE A 120 12.59 9.50 6.83
N ASP A 121 12.50 10.34 7.86
CA ASP A 121 12.93 10.02 9.24
C ASP A 121 11.73 9.77 10.19
N GLY A 122 10.51 9.70 9.65
CA GLY A 122 9.28 9.60 10.43
C GLY A 122 8.67 10.95 10.85
N LYS A 123 9.33 12.07 10.57
CA LYS A 123 8.91 13.43 10.93
C LYS A 123 9.16 14.48 9.83
N ASN A 124 10.18 14.30 9.02
CA ASN A 124 10.65 15.23 7.99
C ASN A 124 10.98 14.49 6.69
N ILE A 125 10.96 15.24 5.59
CA ILE A 125 11.38 14.78 4.27
C ILE A 125 12.61 15.58 3.83
N SER A 126 13.66 14.89 3.40
CA SER A 126 14.88 15.52 2.86
C SER A 126 15.31 14.89 1.54
N ASN A 127 16.31 15.48 0.87
CA ASN A 127 16.91 14.96 -0.36
C ASN A 127 15.90 14.63 -1.49
N ILE A 128 14.87 15.48 -1.62
CA ILE A 128 13.78 15.30 -2.58
C ILE A 128 14.31 15.36 -4.02
N LYS A 129 13.99 14.35 -4.82
CA LYS A 129 14.32 14.25 -6.25
C LYS A 129 13.22 13.55 -7.03
N LYS A 130 13.30 13.58 -8.37
CA LYS A 130 12.46 12.74 -9.23
C LYS A 130 12.74 11.26 -8.98
N LEU A 131 11.69 10.45 -8.87
CA LEU A 131 11.79 9.01 -8.73
C LEU A 131 12.14 8.35 -10.07
N THR A 132 11.48 8.77 -11.15
CA THR A 132 11.67 8.22 -12.49
C THR A 132 12.11 9.33 -13.47
N ASN A 133 12.51 8.91 -14.68
CA ASN A 133 12.78 9.81 -15.81
C ASN A 133 11.73 9.67 -16.93
N ARG A 134 10.48 9.29 -16.61
CA ARG A 134 9.42 9.12 -17.61
C ARG A 134 9.02 10.49 -18.20
N LYS A 135 8.69 10.50 -19.50
CA LYS A 135 8.31 11.73 -20.22
C LYS A 135 6.93 12.25 -19.78
N ASN A 136 5.99 11.33 -19.60
CA ASN A 136 4.57 11.58 -19.37
C ASN A 136 4.25 11.86 -17.89
N TYR A 137 3.00 12.18 -17.58
CA TYR A 137 2.60 12.42 -16.19
C TYR A 137 2.50 11.11 -15.41
N GLU A 138 2.83 11.14 -14.13
CA GLU A 138 2.91 9.93 -13.30
C GLU A 138 2.14 10.10 -11.99
N TYR A 139 1.48 9.03 -11.54
CA TYR A 139 0.53 9.03 -10.44
C TYR A 139 0.55 7.75 -9.60
N CYS A 140 0.10 7.88 -8.36
CA CYS A 140 -0.31 6.79 -7.47
C CYS A 140 0.73 5.66 -7.36
N ALA A 141 1.98 6.01 -7.09
CA ALA A 141 3.01 4.99 -6.88
C ALA A 141 2.69 4.13 -5.65
N GLN A 142 3.06 2.85 -5.71
CA GLN A 142 3.03 1.89 -4.60
C GLN A 142 4.24 1.00 -4.60
N TYR A 143 4.87 0.84 -3.43
CA TYR A 143 5.89 -0.19 -3.23
C TYR A 143 5.26 -1.58 -3.19
N SER A 144 5.94 -2.56 -3.77
CA SER A 144 5.65 -3.96 -3.48
C SER A 144 5.95 -4.26 -2.00
N PRO A 145 5.20 -5.15 -1.33
CA PRO A 145 5.42 -5.50 0.08
C PRO A 145 6.83 -6.00 0.38
N ASP A 146 7.46 -6.70 -0.57
CA ASP A 146 8.86 -7.14 -0.47
C ASP A 146 9.90 -6.00 -0.63
N GLY A 147 9.43 -4.78 -0.94
CA GLY A 147 10.25 -3.58 -1.16
C GLY A 147 11.14 -3.63 -2.40
N SER A 148 10.97 -4.61 -3.29
CA SER A 148 11.83 -4.80 -4.46
C SER A 148 11.44 -3.93 -5.66
N LYS A 149 10.15 -3.56 -5.76
CA LYS A 149 9.56 -2.87 -6.92
C LYS A 149 8.68 -1.72 -6.50
N ILE A 150 8.38 -0.87 -7.47
CA ILE A 150 7.26 0.06 -7.43
C ILE A 150 6.32 -0.22 -8.60
N ALA A 151 5.03 -0.04 -8.40
CA ALA A 151 4.07 0.15 -9.48
C ALA A 151 3.64 1.61 -9.48
N TYR A 152 3.27 2.15 -10.64
CA TYR A 152 2.72 3.50 -10.77
C TYR A 152 1.87 3.59 -12.04
N VAL A 153 1.01 4.62 -12.08
CA VAL A 153 0.21 4.95 -13.26
C VAL A 153 0.93 6.04 -14.05
N GLU A 154 0.97 5.90 -15.36
CA GLU A 154 1.43 6.92 -16.28
C GLU A 154 0.28 7.38 -17.18
N TYR A 155 0.22 8.69 -17.43
CA TYR A 155 -0.77 9.30 -18.31
C TYR A 155 -0.09 10.05 -19.48
N ASP A 156 -0.33 9.56 -20.70
CA ASP A 156 0.14 10.19 -21.92
C ASP A 156 -0.94 11.13 -22.49
N TRP A 157 -0.71 12.44 -22.36
CA TRP A 157 -1.63 13.48 -22.85
C TRP A 157 -1.82 13.48 -24.37
N SER A 158 -0.84 12.99 -25.14
CA SER A 158 -0.89 13.03 -26.60
C SER A 158 -1.94 12.06 -27.17
N VAL A 159 -2.13 10.94 -26.48
CA VAL A 159 -3.08 9.89 -26.85
C VAL A 159 -4.24 9.74 -25.84
N ARG A 160 -4.18 10.46 -24.73
CA ARG A 160 -5.14 10.41 -23.61
C ARG A 160 -5.28 9.01 -23.02
N GLU A 161 -4.17 8.31 -22.87
CA GLU A 161 -4.14 6.94 -22.36
C GLU A 161 -3.44 6.86 -21.00
N SER A 162 -3.96 5.96 -20.15
CA SER A 162 -3.41 5.68 -18.82
C SER A 162 -3.04 4.21 -18.69
N ASP A 163 -1.80 3.97 -18.26
CA ASP A 163 -1.21 2.66 -18.15
C ASP A 163 -0.51 2.48 -16.81
N ILE A 164 -0.54 1.26 -16.27
CA ILE A 164 0.25 0.85 -15.13
C ILE A 164 1.62 0.39 -15.62
N TYR A 165 2.67 0.87 -14.96
CA TYR A 165 4.04 0.46 -15.12
C TYR A 165 4.59 -0.13 -13.83
N ILE A 166 5.56 -1.03 -13.95
CA ILE A 166 6.32 -1.60 -12.83
C ILE A 166 7.80 -1.29 -13.06
N ALA A 167 8.46 -0.75 -12.04
CA ALA A 167 9.88 -0.42 -12.02
C ALA A 167 10.57 -1.04 -10.80
N ASP A 168 11.91 -1.03 -10.81
CA ASP A 168 12.69 -1.32 -9.61
C ASP A 168 12.37 -0.30 -8.51
N LYS A 169 12.62 -0.65 -7.24
CA LYS A 169 12.33 0.24 -6.08
C LYS A 169 12.92 1.66 -6.17
N ASN A 170 13.93 1.86 -7.01
CA ASN A 170 14.58 3.15 -7.25
C ASN A 170 14.01 3.92 -8.46
N GLY A 171 12.91 3.45 -9.06
CA GLY A 171 12.24 4.06 -10.21
C GLY A 171 12.89 3.78 -11.57
N LYS A 172 13.93 2.94 -11.64
CA LYS A 172 14.58 2.55 -12.90
C LYS A 172 13.92 1.31 -13.52
N ASN A 173 14.26 1.05 -14.78
CA ASN A 173 13.84 -0.15 -15.50
C ASN A 173 12.32 -0.35 -15.58
N GLY A 174 11.57 0.76 -15.69
CA GLY A 174 10.12 0.75 -15.81
C GLY A 174 9.64 0.00 -17.05
N LYS A 175 8.73 -0.96 -16.86
CA LYS A 175 8.10 -1.77 -17.91
C LYS A 175 6.59 -1.63 -17.86
N TYR A 176 5.96 -1.59 -19.03
CA TYR A 176 4.50 -1.60 -19.15
C TYR A 176 3.93 -2.88 -18.51
N PHE A 177 2.83 -2.74 -17.78
CA PHE A 177 2.12 -3.84 -17.15
C PHE A 177 0.68 -3.99 -17.68
N PHE A 178 -0.12 -2.92 -17.65
CA PHE A 178 -1.54 -3.02 -17.99
C PHE A 178 -2.19 -1.66 -18.29
N LYS A 179 -3.07 -1.60 -19.28
CA LYS A 179 -3.87 -0.41 -19.62
C LYS A 179 -5.16 -0.31 -18.80
N THR A 180 -5.36 0.80 -18.08
CA THR A 180 -6.51 0.98 -17.17
C THR A 180 -7.63 1.85 -17.76
N GLY A 181 -7.29 2.73 -18.71
CA GLY A 181 -8.23 3.71 -19.26
C GLY A 181 -8.66 4.78 -18.25
N ILE A 182 -7.96 4.92 -17.13
CA ILE A 182 -8.20 5.96 -16.13
C ILE A 182 -6.88 6.44 -15.53
N SER A 183 -6.69 7.76 -15.47
CA SER A 183 -5.52 8.41 -14.87
C SER A 183 -5.70 8.61 -13.37
N ASP A 184 -4.59 8.73 -12.65
CA ASP A 184 -4.56 9.15 -11.23
C ASP A 184 -5.48 8.30 -10.34
N GLN A 185 -5.25 6.99 -10.35
CA GLN A 185 -6.03 6.02 -9.58
C GLN A 185 -5.17 5.12 -8.73
N ASN A 186 -5.71 4.80 -7.56
CA ASN A 186 -5.11 3.85 -6.65
C ASN A 186 -4.91 2.50 -7.34
N ILE A 187 -3.68 2.06 -7.24
CA ILE A 187 -3.25 0.68 -7.41
C ILE A 187 -2.74 0.22 -6.06
N ASP A 188 -2.69 -1.07 -5.83
CA ASP A 188 -1.98 -1.65 -4.71
C ASP A 188 -1.52 -3.08 -5.01
N TRP A 189 -0.49 -3.54 -4.33
CA TRP A 189 0.10 -4.86 -4.50
C TRP A 189 -0.54 -5.86 -3.56
N THR A 190 -0.84 -7.07 -4.01
CA THR A 190 -1.15 -8.18 -3.09
C THR A 190 0.01 -8.44 -2.12
N ARG A 191 -0.29 -8.99 -0.95
CA ARG A 191 0.70 -9.20 0.14
C ARG A 191 1.94 -10.01 -0.28
N ASP A 192 1.77 -10.89 -1.26
CA ASP A 192 2.83 -11.74 -1.83
C ASP A 192 3.70 -11.02 -2.87
N SER A 193 3.39 -9.77 -3.22
CA SER A 193 4.04 -9.00 -4.28
C SER A 193 3.87 -9.59 -5.70
N GLU A 194 2.90 -10.49 -5.91
CA GLU A 194 2.73 -11.22 -7.19
C GLU A 194 1.59 -10.69 -8.07
N SER A 195 0.72 -9.83 -7.54
CA SER A 195 -0.39 -9.25 -8.27
C SER A 195 -0.60 -7.77 -7.94
N ILE A 196 -1.22 -7.05 -8.86
CA ILE A 196 -1.66 -5.67 -8.67
C ILE A 196 -3.18 -5.64 -8.68
N VAL A 197 -3.75 -5.00 -7.66
CA VAL A 197 -5.15 -4.62 -7.54
C VAL A 197 -5.30 -3.18 -8.00
N PHE A 198 -6.30 -2.89 -8.82
CA PHE A 198 -6.48 -1.57 -9.42
C PHE A 198 -7.94 -1.31 -9.81
N THR A 199 -8.31 -0.04 -9.91
CA THR A 199 -9.57 0.39 -10.50
C THR A 199 -9.49 0.36 -12.03
N LEU A 200 -10.50 -0.21 -12.69
CA LEU A 200 -10.61 -0.22 -14.15
C LEU A 200 -11.93 0.41 -14.59
N LYS A 201 -11.86 1.35 -15.54
CA LYS A 201 -13.05 1.98 -16.13
C LYS A 201 -13.44 1.28 -17.42
N LYS A 202 -14.62 0.66 -17.46
CA LYS A 202 -15.22 0.07 -18.68
C LYS A 202 -16.64 0.57 -18.85
N ASN A 203 -17.01 1.02 -20.06
CA ASN A 203 -18.37 1.47 -20.38
C ASN A 203 -18.94 2.46 -19.34
N LYS A 204 -18.09 3.38 -18.84
CA LYS A 204 -18.39 4.37 -17.79
C LYS A 204 -18.54 3.84 -16.35
N SER A 205 -18.51 2.53 -16.11
CA SER A 205 -18.51 1.95 -14.76
C SER A 205 -17.07 1.69 -14.28
N LEU A 206 -16.84 1.96 -13.00
CA LEU A 206 -15.61 1.65 -12.29
C LEU A 206 -15.77 0.32 -11.55
N SER A 207 -14.75 -0.53 -11.60
CA SER A 207 -14.72 -1.74 -10.78
C SER A 207 -13.31 -2.10 -10.36
N ILE A 208 -13.18 -2.86 -9.29
CA ILE A 208 -11.90 -3.38 -8.82
C ILE A 208 -11.52 -4.63 -9.60
N TYR A 209 -10.28 -4.64 -10.10
CA TYR A 209 -9.65 -5.75 -10.77
C TYR A 209 -8.36 -6.16 -10.09
N ILE A 210 -7.98 -7.41 -10.26
CA ILE A 210 -6.68 -7.96 -9.91
C ILE A 210 -6.02 -8.57 -11.14
N LYS A 211 -4.70 -8.39 -11.27
CA LYS A 211 -3.91 -9.00 -12.32
C LYS A 211 -2.56 -9.50 -11.79
N SER A 212 -2.22 -10.74 -12.11
CA SER A 212 -0.92 -11.33 -11.77
C SER A 212 0.21 -10.79 -12.65
N LEU A 213 1.38 -10.66 -12.05
CA LEU A 213 2.65 -10.39 -12.73
C LEU A 213 3.08 -11.53 -13.66
N ASN A 214 2.69 -12.76 -13.36
CA ASN A 214 3.00 -13.94 -14.18
C ASN A 214 2.19 -14.00 -15.50
N GLY A 215 1.32 -13.02 -15.74
CA GLY A 215 0.55 -12.90 -16.96
C GLY A 215 -0.96 -13.10 -16.74
N GLY A 216 -1.65 -13.62 -17.75
CA GLY A 216 -3.10 -13.84 -17.72
C GLY A 216 -3.95 -12.57 -17.86
N LYS A 217 -5.28 -12.77 -17.94
CA LYS A 217 -6.26 -11.69 -18.02
C LYS A 217 -6.50 -11.09 -16.64
N ALA A 218 -6.80 -9.79 -16.58
CA ALA A 218 -7.26 -9.17 -15.35
C ALA A 218 -8.64 -9.73 -14.95
N LYS A 219 -8.80 -10.12 -13.68
CA LYS A 219 -10.04 -10.64 -13.09
C LYS A 219 -10.75 -9.53 -12.33
N LYS A 220 -12.04 -9.34 -12.57
CA LYS A 220 -12.90 -8.48 -11.75
C LYS A 220 -13.15 -9.14 -10.40
N ILE A 221 -12.96 -8.42 -9.29
CA ILE A 221 -13.08 -8.99 -7.93
C ILE A 221 -14.53 -9.20 -7.53
N VAL A 222 -15.38 -8.18 -7.71
CA VAL A 222 -16.82 -8.24 -7.41
C VAL A 222 -17.61 -7.78 -8.63
N SER A 223 -18.75 -8.42 -8.90
CA SER A 223 -19.66 -8.06 -9.99
C SER A 223 -21.01 -7.64 -9.45
N HIS A 224 -21.27 -6.33 -9.47
CA HIS A 224 -22.55 -5.70 -9.14
C HIS A 224 -22.70 -4.35 -9.86
N LEU A 225 -23.87 -3.74 -9.77
CA LEU A 225 -24.17 -2.41 -10.30
C LEU A 225 -23.73 -1.34 -9.29
N ALA A 226 -22.49 -0.89 -9.40
CA ALA A 226 -21.91 0.23 -8.65
C ALA A 226 -20.63 0.72 -9.33
N ASN A 227 -20.09 1.83 -8.83
CA ASN A 227 -18.70 2.23 -9.00
C ASN A 227 -17.90 1.78 -7.78
N ASP A 228 -16.94 0.89 -8.01
CA ASP A 228 -15.96 0.50 -7.00
C ASP A 228 -14.60 1.11 -7.33
N PHE A 229 -13.97 1.77 -6.36
CA PHE A 229 -12.72 2.52 -6.55
C PHE A 229 -11.86 2.62 -5.28
N ALA A 230 -10.71 3.30 -5.40
CA ALA A 230 -9.75 3.50 -4.32
C ALA A 230 -9.31 2.21 -3.59
N PRO A 231 -8.94 1.11 -4.29
CA PRO A 231 -8.58 -0.13 -3.62
C PRO A 231 -7.29 0.00 -2.80
N SER A 232 -7.24 -0.75 -1.70
CA SER A 232 -6.03 -1.06 -0.95
C SER A 232 -6.12 -2.48 -0.40
N THR A 233 -4.99 -3.14 -0.24
CA THR A 233 -4.89 -4.54 0.20
C THR A 233 -4.33 -4.60 1.62
N SER A 234 -4.81 -5.57 2.39
CA SER A 234 -4.14 -5.91 3.64
C SER A 234 -2.80 -6.57 3.31
N LYS A 235 -1.75 -6.20 4.05
CA LYS A 235 -0.42 -6.82 3.92
C LYS A 235 -0.26 -8.05 4.81
N LEU A 236 -1.26 -8.35 5.64
CA LEU A 236 -1.29 -9.51 6.52
C LEU A 236 -2.31 -10.56 6.10
N GLU A 237 -3.43 -10.14 5.51
CA GLU A 237 -4.53 -11.02 5.10
C GLU A 237 -4.84 -10.84 3.61
N ASP A 238 -5.43 -11.86 2.99
CA ASP A 238 -5.82 -11.82 1.58
C ASP A 238 -7.15 -11.05 1.40
N LYS A 239 -7.13 -9.78 1.78
CA LYS A 239 -8.28 -8.86 1.76
C LYS A 239 -8.00 -7.58 1.00
N ILE A 240 -9.06 -7.02 0.43
CA ILE A 240 -9.08 -5.75 -0.30
C ILE A 240 -10.13 -4.85 0.36
N ALA A 241 -9.73 -3.64 0.76
CA ALA A 241 -10.62 -2.55 1.11
C ALA A 241 -10.80 -1.64 -0.09
N PHE A 242 -12.02 -1.12 -0.31
CA PHE A 242 -12.32 -0.22 -1.41
C PHE A 242 -13.56 0.61 -1.08
N LEU A 243 -13.76 1.71 -1.81
CA LEU A 243 -14.95 2.52 -1.71
C LEU A 243 -15.96 2.12 -2.78
N SER A 244 -17.25 2.11 -2.43
CA SER A 244 -18.33 1.76 -3.34
C SER A 244 -19.57 2.62 -3.12
N ASP A 245 -20.26 2.98 -4.20
CA ASP A 245 -21.56 3.67 -4.19
C ASP A 245 -22.76 2.70 -4.25
N LYS A 246 -22.52 1.39 -4.08
CA LYS A 246 -23.53 0.32 -4.23
C LYS A 246 -24.81 0.55 -3.42
N GLU A 247 -24.73 1.27 -2.30
CA GLU A 247 -25.85 1.49 -1.38
C GLU A 247 -26.37 2.94 -1.41
N GLY A 248 -26.12 3.63 -2.53
CA GLY A 248 -26.59 4.99 -2.80
C GLY A 248 -25.78 6.09 -2.11
N LYS A 249 -24.75 5.72 -1.34
CA LYS A 249 -23.73 6.57 -0.73
C LYS A 249 -22.38 5.90 -0.85
N ILE A 250 -21.31 6.67 -0.74
CA ILE A 250 -19.94 6.13 -0.74
C ILE A 250 -19.65 5.52 0.63
N HIS A 251 -19.52 4.20 0.69
CA HIS A 251 -19.12 3.46 1.90
C HIS A 251 -17.81 2.71 1.70
N LEU A 252 -17.17 2.35 2.81
CA LEU A 252 -16.02 1.47 2.81
C LEU A 252 -16.48 0.00 2.84
N PHE A 253 -16.03 -0.76 1.85
CA PHE A 253 -16.25 -2.19 1.76
C PHE A 253 -14.93 -2.95 1.91
N VAL A 254 -15.03 -4.19 2.41
CA VAL A 254 -13.95 -5.16 2.42
C VAL A 254 -14.41 -6.45 1.74
N VAL A 255 -13.51 -7.07 0.98
CA VAL A 255 -13.72 -8.35 0.29
C VAL A 255 -12.43 -9.16 0.31
N ASN A 256 -12.53 -10.49 0.22
CA ASN A 256 -11.36 -11.33 -0.01
C ASN A 256 -10.82 -11.16 -1.43
N THR A 257 -9.53 -11.42 -1.66
CA THR A 257 -8.89 -11.33 -2.99
C THR A 257 -9.49 -12.28 -4.03
N ASP A 258 -10.22 -13.32 -3.60
CA ASP A 258 -10.96 -14.23 -4.48
C ASP A 258 -12.34 -13.70 -4.89
N GLY A 259 -12.85 -12.66 -4.22
CA GLY A 259 -14.18 -12.05 -4.40
C GLY A 259 -15.21 -12.44 -3.35
N SER A 260 -14.89 -13.35 -2.43
CA SER A 260 -15.78 -13.80 -1.36
C SER A 260 -15.83 -12.83 -0.17
N ASN A 261 -16.83 -13.00 0.70
CA ASN A 261 -16.98 -12.26 1.95
C ASN A 261 -17.02 -10.73 1.80
N LEU A 262 -17.72 -10.24 0.77
CA LEU A 262 -17.99 -8.81 0.63
C LEU A 262 -18.80 -8.30 1.83
N LYS A 263 -18.31 -7.25 2.49
CA LYS A 263 -18.94 -6.64 3.66
C LYS A 263 -18.84 -5.12 3.62
N ASN A 264 -19.94 -4.42 3.89
CA ASN A 264 -19.94 -2.99 4.19
C ASN A 264 -19.43 -2.77 5.62
N LEU A 265 -18.36 -1.99 5.80
CA LEU A 265 -17.81 -1.66 7.11
C LEU A 265 -18.37 -0.36 7.69
N THR A 266 -19.04 0.47 6.89
CA THR A 266 -19.53 1.79 7.30
C THR A 266 -20.99 2.02 6.88
N PRO A 267 -21.93 1.12 7.21
CA PRO A 267 -23.31 1.20 6.71
C PRO A 267 -24.10 2.40 7.24
N THR A 268 -23.65 2.99 8.35
CA THR A 268 -24.29 4.16 8.98
C THR A 268 -23.65 5.48 8.55
N LEU A 269 -22.66 5.46 7.64
CA LEU A 269 -21.96 6.66 7.22
C LEU A 269 -22.78 7.41 6.16
N GLU A 270 -23.09 8.67 6.46
CA GLU A 270 -23.93 9.53 5.66
C GLU A 270 -23.09 10.38 4.69
N SER A 271 -22.33 9.73 3.81
CA SER A 271 -21.50 10.43 2.82
C SER A 271 -22.34 11.00 1.68
N SER A 272 -21.78 12.02 1.01
CA SER A 272 -22.34 12.61 -0.21
C SER A 272 -21.69 12.02 -1.45
N ASP A 273 -22.42 12.03 -2.56
CA ASP A 273 -21.91 11.59 -3.86
C ASP A 273 -20.74 12.46 -4.32
N GLY A 274 -19.75 11.84 -4.98
CA GLY A 274 -18.56 12.53 -5.48
C GLY A 274 -18.85 13.32 -6.76
N ASP A 275 -19.52 14.45 -6.67
CA ASP A 275 -20.08 15.14 -7.86
C ASP A 275 -19.30 16.38 -8.36
N GLU A 276 -18.09 16.67 -7.85
CA GLU A 276 -17.32 17.83 -8.36
C GLU A 276 -15.95 17.53 -8.95
N ASN A 277 -15.25 16.45 -8.55
CA ASN A 277 -13.81 16.32 -8.85
C ASN A 277 -13.34 14.92 -9.28
N GLY A 278 -14.24 13.99 -9.61
CA GLY A 278 -13.85 12.61 -9.93
C GLY A 278 -13.27 11.87 -8.72
N ILE A 279 -12.72 10.68 -8.94
CA ILE A 279 -12.37 9.75 -7.84
C ILE A 279 -10.90 9.80 -7.40
N TRP A 280 -10.06 10.66 -7.99
CA TRP A 280 -8.64 10.81 -7.61
C TRP A 280 -8.37 11.26 -6.15
N PRO A 281 -9.24 12.04 -5.47
CA PRO A 281 -8.97 12.47 -4.09
C PRO A 281 -9.15 11.34 -3.07
N TYR A 282 -9.87 10.29 -3.46
CA TYR A 282 -10.26 9.22 -2.57
C TYR A 282 -9.17 8.17 -2.45
N LYS A 283 -8.86 7.77 -1.21
CA LYS A 283 -7.89 6.72 -0.93
C LYS A 283 -8.36 5.91 0.27
N THR A 284 -8.03 4.63 0.23
CA THR A 284 -8.11 3.73 1.38
C THR A 284 -6.70 3.23 1.66
N SER A 285 -6.40 2.92 2.92
CA SER A 285 -5.13 2.31 3.31
C SER A 285 -5.34 1.47 4.57
N TRP A 286 -4.87 0.23 4.53
CA TRP A 286 -4.80 -0.61 5.72
C TRP A 286 -3.69 -0.12 6.65
N SER A 287 -3.90 -0.29 7.96
CA SER A 287 -2.81 -0.25 8.92
C SER A 287 -1.88 -1.45 8.69
N PRO A 288 -0.57 -1.33 9.00
CA PRO A 288 0.40 -2.41 8.77
C PRO A 288 0.10 -3.67 9.58
N ASP A 289 -0.53 -3.48 10.75
CA ASP A 289 -0.99 -4.57 11.61
C ASP A 289 -2.32 -5.17 11.16
N GLY A 290 -2.92 -4.68 10.06
CA GLY A 290 -4.16 -5.18 9.46
C GLY A 290 -5.43 -4.90 10.27
N LYS A 291 -5.35 -4.19 11.40
CA LYS A 291 -6.47 -4.02 12.33
C LYS A 291 -7.37 -2.84 12.04
N LYS A 292 -6.87 -1.85 11.31
CA LYS A 292 -7.58 -0.60 11.02
C LYS A 292 -7.45 -0.25 9.55
N ILE A 293 -8.40 0.54 9.08
CA ILE A 293 -8.40 1.10 7.72
C ILE A 293 -8.62 2.60 7.87
N VAL A 294 -7.75 3.38 7.25
CA VAL A 294 -7.95 4.81 7.05
C VAL A 294 -8.50 5.04 5.65
N PHE A 295 -9.47 5.93 5.53
CA PHE A 295 -10.06 6.31 4.25
C PHE A 295 -10.59 7.74 4.33
N ASN A 296 -10.99 8.30 3.19
CA ASN A 296 -11.63 9.61 3.14
C ASN A 296 -12.91 9.57 2.30
N VAL A 297 -13.90 10.36 2.71
CA VAL A 297 -15.18 10.53 2.02
C VAL A 297 -15.68 11.97 2.17
N ILE A 298 -16.63 12.37 1.33
CA ILE A 298 -17.26 13.69 1.44
C ILE A 298 -18.37 13.62 2.49
N ILE A 299 -18.31 14.53 3.46
CA ILE A 299 -19.35 14.76 4.46
C ILE A 299 -19.67 16.25 4.46
N ASN A 300 -20.95 16.60 4.32
CA ASN A 300 -21.41 18.00 4.29
C ASN A 300 -20.67 18.90 3.27
N GLY A 301 -20.22 18.31 2.16
CA GLY A 301 -19.55 19.03 1.07
C GLY A 301 -18.06 19.29 1.27
N ASP A 302 -17.43 18.68 2.27
CA ASP A 302 -15.97 18.66 2.42
C ASP A 302 -15.42 17.24 2.57
N LEU A 303 -14.18 17.04 2.13
CA LEU A 303 -13.54 15.74 2.13
C LEU A 303 -12.79 15.56 3.45
N GLU A 304 -13.19 14.53 4.19
CA GLU A 304 -12.70 14.30 5.55
C GLU A 304 -12.17 12.87 5.70
N ILE A 305 -11.23 12.69 6.62
CA ILE A 305 -10.54 11.43 6.88
C ILE A 305 -11.16 10.71 8.07
N PHE A 306 -11.36 9.42 7.89
CA PHE A 306 -11.95 8.51 8.86
C PHE A 306 -11.02 7.31 9.10
N ILE A 307 -11.09 6.77 10.31
CA ILE A 307 -10.50 5.49 10.69
C ILE A 307 -11.63 4.56 11.14
N VAL A 308 -11.56 3.30 10.76
CA VAL A 308 -12.44 2.23 11.27
C VAL A 308 -11.64 0.98 11.55
N ASN A 309 -12.08 0.16 12.51
CA ASN A 309 -11.51 -1.17 12.70
C ASN A 309 -11.85 -2.06 11.49
N SER A 310 -10.99 -3.04 11.20
CA SER A 310 -11.15 -3.96 10.07
C SER A 310 -12.41 -4.84 10.17
N ASP A 311 -13.04 -4.89 11.34
CA ASP A 311 -14.31 -5.56 11.57
C ASP A 311 -15.55 -4.64 11.40
N GLY A 312 -15.34 -3.34 11.19
CA GLY A 312 -16.38 -2.31 11.03
C GLY A 312 -16.73 -1.55 12.31
N THR A 313 -16.07 -1.83 13.43
CA THR A 313 -16.29 -1.11 14.70
C THR A 313 -15.46 0.17 14.82
N GLU A 314 -15.81 1.02 15.80
CA GLU A 314 -15.02 2.22 16.16
C GLU A 314 -14.76 3.21 15.01
N LEU A 315 -15.74 3.40 14.12
CA LEU A 315 -15.68 4.44 13.09
C LEU A 315 -15.48 5.82 13.74
N THR A 316 -14.37 6.47 13.41
CA THR A 316 -13.94 7.75 13.99
C THR A 316 -13.53 8.71 12.89
N GLN A 317 -14.11 9.90 12.89
CA GLN A 317 -13.65 11.02 12.05
C GLN A 317 -12.40 11.64 12.69
N ILE A 318 -11.29 11.76 11.96
CA ILE A 318 -10.02 12.29 12.49
C ILE A 318 -9.67 13.68 11.98
N THR A 319 -10.35 14.15 10.95
CA THR A 319 -10.29 15.54 10.48
C THR A 319 -11.71 16.11 10.45
N ASN A 320 -11.87 17.33 10.95
CA ASN A 320 -13.14 18.06 10.94
C ASN A 320 -12.81 19.55 10.94
N ASN A 321 -12.61 20.10 9.74
CA ASN A 321 -12.16 21.47 9.59
C ASN A 321 -12.66 22.08 8.27
N ASN A 322 -12.18 23.29 7.93
CA ASN A 322 -12.60 23.96 6.69
C ASN A 322 -11.64 23.70 5.52
N ASP A 323 -10.65 22.84 5.70
CA ASP A 323 -9.69 22.44 4.69
C ASP A 323 -10.00 21.02 4.23
N THR A 324 -9.90 20.80 2.93
CA THR A 324 -10.09 19.48 2.35
C THR A 324 -8.90 18.57 2.66
N ASP A 325 -9.19 17.43 3.29
CA ASP A 325 -8.23 16.41 3.70
C ASP A 325 -8.37 15.13 2.87
N MET A 326 -7.31 14.79 2.12
CA MET A 326 -7.39 13.80 1.04
C MET A 326 -6.21 12.84 0.99
N THR A 327 -6.40 11.72 0.27
CA THR A 327 -5.37 10.72 -0.01
C THR A 327 -4.62 10.17 1.22
N PRO A 328 -5.32 9.77 2.31
CA PRO A 328 -4.68 9.23 3.49
C PRO A 328 -3.90 7.93 3.21
N TYR A 329 -2.83 7.74 3.95
CA TYR A 329 -1.97 6.57 3.92
C TYR A 329 -1.46 6.24 5.32
N TRP A 330 -1.63 4.99 5.74
CA TRP A 330 -1.09 4.51 7.01
C TRP A 330 0.37 4.11 6.82
N LEU A 331 1.29 4.65 7.63
CA LEU A 331 2.72 4.32 7.52
C LEU A 331 2.96 2.84 7.82
N ASN A 332 3.88 2.20 7.07
CA ASN A 332 4.26 0.79 7.20
C ASN A 332 4.79 0.39 8.59
#